data_AF-A0A7Z9A3F7-F1
#
_entry.id   AF-A0A7Z9A3F7-F1
#
_cell.length_a   1.000
_cell.length_b   1.000
_cell.length_c   1.000
_cell.angle_alpha   90.00
_cell.angle_beta   90.00
_cell.angle_gamma   90.00
#
_symmetry.space_group_name_H-M   'P 1'
#
loop_
_entity.id
_entity.type
_entity.pdbx_description
1 polymer ?
#
loop_
_entity_poly.entity_id
_entity_poly.type
_entity_poly.pdbx_seq_one_letter_code
_entity_poly.pdbx_strand_id
1 'polypeptide(L)'
;MPYQQERSAEEFIAPLFIREGGYWENHMLPYLEAEGWATITIDCAGVVSYMDFARRFVKTIDPYYSFPEGFNMRWASEEACLIRDRDMRQGLFVLYKNFEQLFTMSDDDISACVNILEEMDTYYSIRPIHGSGLYKVLFGWGFELSQESLSRVEEFFVNRVVIAADGVEYPWSSMEECKKFFFPNGFPDPLYEDGTDWINDPDEYPESTTYTGGSNG
;
A
#
# COMPACT_ATOMS: atom_id res chain seq x y z
N MET A 1 22.59 2.48 12.09
CA MET A 1 21.87 3.76 12.30
C MET A 1 20.48 3.38 12.77
N PRO A 2 19.97 3.89 13.90
CA PRO A 2 18.55 3.75 14.19
C PRO A 2 17.77 4.42 13.06
N TYR A 3 16.73 3.75 12.58
CA TYR A 3 15.91 4.20 11.46
C TYR A 3 15.12 5.45 11.89
N GLN A 4 15.10 6.50 11.05
CA GLN A 4 14.33 7.72 11.27
C GLN A 4 13.06 7.62 10.45
N GLN A 5 11.91 7.83 11.10
CA GLN A 5 10.61 7.96 10.46
C GLN A 5 10.68 9.07 9.39
N GLU A 6 10.22 8.79 8.16
CA GLU A 6 10.32 9.75 7.04
C GLU A 6 9.25 10.86 7.11
N ARG A 7 8.09 10.54 7.68
CA ARG A 7 7.08 11.52 8.11
C ARG A 7 6.98 11.51 9.62
N SER A 8 6.59 12.63 10.23
CA SER A 8 6.09 12.51 11.60
C SER A 8 4.75 11.78 11.54
N ALA A 9 4.41 11.04 12.60
CA ALA A 9 3.04 10.55 12.82
C ALA A 9 1.98 11.68 12.81
N GLU A 10 2.38 12.94 12.56
CA GLU A 10 1.50 14.10 12.45
C GLU A 10 0.90 14.35 11.06
N GLU A 11 1.29 13.63 10.00
CA GLU A 11 0.67 13.79 8.68
C GLU A 11 -0.06 12.54 8.19
N PHE A 12 0.23 11.38 8.76
CA PHE A 12 -0.40 10.13 8.37
C PHE A 12 -1.80 10.00 8.98
N ILE A 13 -2.80 9.78 8.13
CA ILE A 13 -4.18 9.48 8.54
C ILE A 13 -4.39 7.98 8.40
N ALA A 14 -4.94 7.34 9.43
CA ALA A 14 -5.20 5.91 9.45
C ALA A 14 -6.68 5.58 9.21
N PRO A 15 -7.04 5.02 8.03
CA PRO A 15 -8.37 4.45 7.82
C PRO A 15 -8.56 3.19 8.65
N LEU A 16 -9.60 3.18 9.48
CA LEU A 16 -9.92 2.13 10.42
C LEU A 16 -11.14 1.35 9.95
N PHE A 17 -10.97 0.04 9.77
CA PHE A 17 -12.01 -0.90 9.38
C PHE A 17 -12.45 -1.70 10.61
N ILE A 18 -13.61 -1.37 11.16
CA ILE A 18 -14.13 -2.08 12.33
C ILE A 18 -14.71 -3.43 11.88
N ARG A 19 -14.09 -4.52 12.37
CA ARG A 19 -14.42 -5.89 11.95
C ARG A 19 -15.89 -6.23 12.15
N GLU A 20 -16.46 -5.86 13.30
CA GLU A 20 -17.86 -6.12 13.65
C GLU A 20 -18.84 -5.39 12.73
N GLY A 21 -18.43 -4.26 12.14
CA GLY A 21 -19.22 -3.55 11.14
C GLY A 21 -19.20 -4.20 9.76
N GLY A 22 -18.23 -5.08 9.49
CA GLY A 22 -18.11 -5.82 8.24
C GLY A 22 -17.87 -4.97 6.99
N TYR A 23 -17.54 -3.67 7.14
CA TYR A 23 -17.38 -2.76 6.00
C TYR A 23 -16.26 -3.19 5.05
N TRP A 24 -15.15 -3.71 5.58
CA TRP A 24 -14.06 -4.26 4.76
C TRP A 24 -14.57 -5.37 3.82
N GLU A 25 -15.13 -6.45 4.37
CA GLU A 25 -15.53 -7.65 3.62
C GLU A 25 -16.75 -7.39 2.73
N ASN A 26 -17.70 -6.54 3.17
CA ASN A 26 -18.97 -6.36 2.48
C ASN A 26 -19.00 -5.18 1.49
N HIS A 27 -18.08 -4.21 1.61
CA HIS A 27 -18.09 -2.99 0.80
C HIS A 27 -16.73 -2.69 0.16
N MET A 28 -15.69 -2.46 0.97
CA MET A 28 -14.40 -1.98 0.46
C MET A 28 -13.69 -3.02 -0.41
N LEU A 29 -13.57 -4.27 0.05
CA LEU A 29 -12.92 -5.32 -0.73
C LEU A 29 -13.67 -5.59 -2.05
N PRO A 30 -15.00 -5.79 -2.08
CA PRO A 30 -15.74 -5.93 -3.34
C PRO A 30 -15.59 -4.73 -4.27
N TYR A 31 -15.52 -3.50 -3.74
CA TYR A 31 -15.28 -2.29 -4.52
C TYR A 31 -13.90 -2.31 -5.18
N LEU A 32 -12.85 -2.57 -4.40
CA LEU A 32 -11.47 -2.65 -4.89
C LEU A 32 -11.32 -3.73 -5.98
N GLU A 33 -11.94 -4.91 -5.78
CA GLU A 33 -11.96 -5.98 -6.78
C GLU A 33 -12.69 -5.57 -8.06
N ALA A 34 -13.86 -4.92 -7.94
CA ALA A 34 -14.63 -4.46 -9.09
C ALA A 34 -13.92 -3.36 -9.89
N GLU A 35 -13.17 -2.48 -9.20
CA GLU A 35 -12.34 -1.43 -9.81
C GLU A 35 -10.98 -1.97 -10.31
N GLY A 36 -10.66 -3.23 -10.05
CA GLY A 36 -9.44 -3.89 -10.52
C GLY A 36 -8.17 -3.55 -9.74
N TRP A 37 -8.29 -3.09 -8.49
CA TRP A 37 -7.14 -2.80 -7.64
C TRP A 37 -6.41 -4.08 -7.21
N ALA A 38 -5.08 -4.02 -7.15
CA ALA A 38 -4.31 -5.04 -6.44
C ALA A 38 -4.53 -4.88 -4.94
N THR A 39 -4.98 -5.95 -4.27
CA THR A 39 -5.18 -5.94 -2.81
C THR A 39 -4.18 -6.88 -2.13
N ILE A 40 -3.58 -6.39 -1.04
CA ILE A 40 -2.66 -7.13 -0.19
C ILE A 40 -3.18 -7.07 1.23
N THR A 41 -3.31 -8.23 1.87
CA THR A 41 -3.77 -8.32 3.26
C THR A 41 -2.69 -8.96 4.11
N ILE A 42 -2.15 -8.19 5.05
CA ILE A 42 -1.16 -8.66 6.03
C ILE A 42 -1.91 -9.03 7.30
N ASP A 43 -1.97 -10.31 7.63
CA ASP A 43 -2.56 -10.75 8.89
C ASP A 43 -1.57 -10.53 10.05
N CYS A 44 -1.92 -9.64 10.98
CA CYS A 44 -1.13 -9.35 12.18
C CYS A 44 -1.34 -10.38 13.29
N ALA A 45 -2.27 -11.33 13.15
CA ALA A 45 -2.51 -12.33 14.18
C ALA A 45 -1.27 -13.21 14.45
N GLY A 46 -0.89 -13.29 15.71
CA GLY A 46 0.25 -14.08 16.17
C GLY A 46 1.62 -13.51 15.79
N VAL A 47 1.70 -12.25 15.35
CA VAL A 47 2.97 -11.54 15.20
C VAL A 47 3.62 -11.36 16.56
N VAL A 48 4.90 -11.75 16.68
CA VAL A 48 5.63 -11.71 17.97
C VAL A 48 6.72 -10.64 18.04
N SER A 49 7.04 -9.98 16.92
CA SER A 49 8.00 -8.88 16.85
C SER A 49 7.83 -8.10 15.54
N TYR A 50 8.33 -6.86 15.48
CA TYR A 50 8.33 -6.07 14.25
C TYR A 50 9.12 -6.73 13.12
N MET A 51 10.16 -7.51 13.44
CA MET A 51 10.89 -8.30 12.44
C MET A 51 10.11 -9.52 11.94
N ASP A 52 9.25 -10.11 12.77
CA ASP A 52 8.32 -11.16 12.33
C ASP A 52 7.25 -10.56 11.40
N PHE A 53 6.70 -9.40 11.76
CA PHE A 53 5.83 -8.62 10.91
C PHE A 53 6.46 -8.33 9.55
N ALA A 54 7.69 -7.81 9.52
CA ALA A 54 8.43 -7.48 8.31
C ALA A 54 8.60 -8.69 7.37
N ARG A 55 8.96 -9.85 7.92
CA ARG A 55 9.10 -11.08 7.13
C ARG A 55 7.75 -11.53 6.58
N ARG A 56 6.68 -11.45 7.39
CA ARG A 56 5.33 -11.78 6.96
C ARG A 56 4.85 -10.86 5.83
N PHE A 57 5.12 -9.56 5.96
CA PHE A 57 4.81 -8.57 4.94
C PHE A 57 5.48 -8.94 3.61
N VAL A 58 6.81 -9.12 3.61
CA VAL A 58 7.57 -9.48 2.40
C VAL A 58 7.10 -10.81 1.82
N LYS A 59 6.84 -11.83 2.65
CA LYS A 59 6.30 -13.12 2.18
C LYS A 59 4.90 -13.03 1.60
N THR A 60 4.10 -12.05 2.00
CA THR A 60 2.76 -11.85 1.42
C THR A 60 2.84 -11.22 0.04
N ILE A 61 3.84 -10.37 -0.19
CA ILE A 61 4.15 -9.80 -1.50
C ILE A 61 4.77 -10.86 -2.42
N ASP A 62 5.84 -11.49 -1.95
CA ASP A 62 6.59 -12.54 -2.65
C ASP A 62 6.72 -13.79 -1.76
N PRO A 63 5.86 -14.81 -1.97
CA PRO A 63 5.89 -16.07 -1.23
C PRO A 63 7.22 -16.84 -1.37
N TYR A 64 7.97 -16.62 -2.44
CA TYR A 64 9.22 -17.31 -2.74
C TYR A 64 10.46 -16.56 -2.25
N TYR A 65 10.29 -15.35 -1.72
CA TYR A 65 11.38 -14.49 -1.27
C TYR A 65 12.33 -15.20 -0.29
N SER A 66 13.62 -15.20 -0.58
CA SER A 66 14.64 -15.77 0.30
C SER A 66 15.29 -14.65 1.11
N PHE A 67 15.10 -14.67 2.43
CA PHE A 67 15.64 -13.62 3.29
C PHE A 67 17.17 -13.62 3.31
N PRO A 68 17.83 -12.51 2.93
CA PRO A 68 19.28 -12.40 3.02
C PRO A 68 19.74 -12.29 4.48
N GLU A 69 21.01 -12.60 4.71
CA GLU A 69 21.67 -12.29 5.99
C GLU A 69 21.63 -10.76 6.23
N GLY A 70 21.27 -10.34 7.44
CA GLY A 70 21.14 -8.92 7.78
C GLY A 70 19.81 -8.25 7.37
N PHE A 71 18.81 -9.04 6.93
CA PHE A 71 17.45 -8.55 6.70
C PHE A 71 16.92 -7.74 7.90
N ASN A 72 16.36 -6.58 7.62
CA ASN A 72 15.92 -5.59 8.60
C ASN A 72 14.69 -4.81 8.07
N MET A 73 14.13 -3.91 8.88
CA MET A 73 12.94 -3.12 8.52
C MET A 73 13.10 -2.26 7.27
N ARG A 74 14.26 -1.64 7.10
CA ARG A 74 14.52 -0.84 5.91
C ARG A 74 14.45 -1.71 4.66
N TRP A 75 15.04 -2.90 4.71
CA TRP A 75 14.97 -3.86 3.60
C TRP A 75 13.51 -4.23 3.31
N ALA A 76 12.71 -4.54 4.34
CA ALA A 76 11.30 -4.85 4.16
C ALA A 76 10.52 -3.70 3.48
N SER A 77 10.81 -2.46 3.84
CA SER A 77 10.22 -1.27 3.21
C SER A 77 10.66 -1.11 1.75
N GLU A 78 11.94 -1.34 1.45
CA GLU A 78 12.45 -1.30 0.07
C GLU A 78 11.76 -2.36 -0.82
N GLU A 79 11.55 -3.59 -0.31
CA GLU A 79 10.79 -4.62 -1.04
C GLU A 79 9.30 -4.26 -1.21
N ALA A 80 8.70 -3.59 -0.21
CA ALA A 80 7.32 -3.10 -0.28
C ALA A 80 7.10 -2.08 -1.41
N CYS A 81 8.13 -1.29 -1.72
CA CYS A 81 8.12 -0.28 -2.79
C CYS A 81 8.52 -0.85 -4.17
N LEU A 82 8.85 -2.14 -4.27
CA LEU A 82 9.36 -2.77 -5.50
C LEU A 82 8.52 -3.97 -5.94
N ILE A 83 7.20 -3.92 -5.72
CA ILE A 83 6.27 -4.98 -6.15
C ILE A 83 6.22 -5.02 -7.68
N ARG A 84 6.64 -6.15 -8.27
CA ARG A 84 6.73 -6.33 -9.74
C ARG A 84 5.71 -7.30 -10.32
N ASP A 85 5.29 -8.29 -9.54
CA ASP A 85 4.48 -9.42 -10.04
C ASP A 85 2.97 -9.22 -9.77
N ARG A 86 2.50 -7.96 -9.76
CA ARG A 86 1.09 -7.62 -9.55
C ARG A 86 0.68 -6.49 -10.51
N ASP A 87 -0.50 -6.63 -11.10
CA ASP A 87 -1.11 -5.54 -11.87
C ASP A 87 -1.64 -4.47 -10.90
N MET A 88 -0.96 -3.33 -10.84
CA MET A 88 -1.32 -2.20 -9.97
C MET A 88 -1.81 -0.98 -10.76
N ARG A 89 -2.23 -1.18 -12.03
CA ARG A 89 -2.64 -0.07 -12.92
C ARG A 89 -3.84 0.69 -12.37
N GLN A 90 -4.78 0.00 -11.74
CA GLN A 90 -5.97 0.63 -11.14
C GLN A 90 -5.70 1.18 -9.74
N GLY A 91 -4.70 0.61 -9.06
CA GLY A 91 -4.25 0.99 -7.73
C GLY A 91 -3.72 -0.21 -6.96
N LEU A 92 -3.07 0.08 -5.84
CA LEU A 92 -2.62 -0.88 -4.84
C LEU A 92 -3.26 -0.53 -3.50
N PHE A 93 -3.91 -1.51 -2.86
CA PHE A 93 -4.43 -1.39 -1.52
C PHE A 93 -3.72 -2.37 -0.57
N VAL A 94 -3.27 -1.88 0.58
CA VAL A 94 -2.70 -2.72 1.65
C VAL A 94 -3.52 -2.62 2.92
N LEU A 95 -4.06 -3.76 3.37
CA LEU A 95 -4.76 -3.89 4.65
C LEU A 95 -3.87 -4.58 5.68
N TYR A 96 -3.73 -4.00 6.87
CA TYR A 96 -3.25 -4.71 8.06
C TYR A 96 -4.45 -5.29 8.82
N LYS A 97 -4.65 -6.60 8.70
CA LYS A 97 -5.75 -7.32 9.32
C LYS A 97 -5.42 -7.71 10.76
N ASN A 98 -6.38 -7.63 11.68
CA ASN A 98 -6.16 -7.88 13.11
C ASN A 98 -5.08 -6.97 13.72
N PHE A 99 -5.05 -5.70 13.31
CA PHE A 99 -4.01 -4.74 13.67
C PHE A 99 -3.81 -4.61 15.17
N GLU A 100 -4.88 -4.76 15.97
CA GLU A 100 -4.81 -4.70 17.43
C GLU A 100 -3.84 -5.72 18.04
N GLN A 101 -3.52 -6.80 17.33
CA GLN A 101 -2.59 -7.84 17.81
C GLN A 101 -1.14 -7.33 17.90
N LEU A 102 -0.80 -6.24 17.20
CA LEU A 102 0.52 -5.62 17.27
C LEU A 102 0.77 -4.90 18.62
N PHE A 103 -0.28 -4.57 19.39
CA PHE A 103 -0.17 -3.93 20.70
C PHE A 103 0.39 -4.82 21.81
N THR A 104 0.89 -6.01 21.45
CA THR A 104 1.78 -6.82 22.29
C THR A 104 3.23 -6.31 22.28
N MET A 105 3.58 -5.45 21.32
CA MET A 105 4.89 -4.83 21.14
C MET A 105 4.94 -3.40 21.70
N SER A 106 6.13 -2.78 21.70
CA SER A 106 6.28 -1.36 22.04
C SER A 106 5.73 -0.45 20.95
N ASP A 107 5.31 0.78 21.29
CA ASP A 107 4.78 1.72 20.31
C ASP A 107 5.81 2.09 19.22
N ASP A 108 7.11 2.09 19.54
CA ASP A 108 8.20 2.28 18.57
C ASP A 108 8.25 1.13 17.53
N ASP A 109 8.06 -0.11 17.98
CA ASP A 109 8.04 -1.29 17.11
C ASP A 109 6.79 -1.32 16.21
N ILE A 110 5.64 -0.91 16.74
CA ILE A 110 4.39 -0.78 15.96
C ILE A 110 4.55 0.33 14.92
N SER A 111 5.14 1.47 15.33
CA SER A 111 5.43 2.58 14.42
C SER A 111 6.34 2.15 13.27
N ALA A 112 7.34 1.31 13.52
CA ALA A 112 8.18 0.76 12.47
C ALA A 112 7.36 -0.08 11.45
N CYS A 113 6.36 -0.84 11.91
CA CYS A 113 5.47 -1.62 11.04
C CYS A 113 4.55 -0.72 10.19
N VAL A 114 4.02 0.36 10.77
CA VAL A 114 3.20 1.36 10.08
C VAL A 114 4.02 2.13 9.05
N ASN A 115 5.28 2.44 9.36
CA ASN A 115 6.14 3.23 8.48
C ASN A 115 6.37 2.56 7.11
N ILE A 116 6.23 1.23 7.00
CA ILE A 116 6.23 0.57 5.68
C ILE A 116 5.13 1.15 4.77
N LEU A 117 3.93 1.44 5.29
CA LEU A 117 2.85 2.06 4.52
C LEU A 117 3.13 3.53 4.20
N GLU A 118 3.76 4.29 5.11
CA GLU A 118 4.15 5.68 4.88
C GLU A 118 5.19 5.80 3.74
N GLU A 119 6.14 4.88 3.73
CA GLU A 119 7.16 4.75 2.68
C GLU A 119 6.53 4.36 1.35
N MET A 120 5.58 3.41 1.36
CA MET A 120 4.81 3.05 0.18
C MET A 120 3.99 4.23 -0.36
N ASP A 121 3.28 4.98 0.51
CA ASP A 121 2.55 6.19 0.09
C ASP A 121 3.50 7.20 -0.54
N THR A 122 4.61 7.50 0.13
CA THR A 122 5.63 8.42 -0.39
C THR A 122 6.16 7.95 -1.76
N TYR A 123 6.48 6.66 -1.87
CA TYR A 123 7.07 6.09 -3.08
C TYR A 123 6.09 6.06 -4.26
N TYR A 124 4.87 5.54 -4.03
CA TYR A 124 3.87 5.35 -5.07
C TYR A 124 3.11 6.65 -5.42
N SER A 125 2.94 7.57 -4.46
CA SER A 125 2.19 8.83 -4.66
C SER A 125 3.03 9.98 -5.22
N ILE A 126 4.37 9.99 -5.08
CA ILE A 126 5.21 11.19 -5.38
C ILE A 126 6.04 11.12 -6.68
N ARG A 127 6.25 9.97 -7.35
CA ARG A 127 7.14 9.92 -8.55
C ARG A 127 6.43 9.73 -9.90
N PRO A 128 7.00 10.25 -11.01
CA PRO A 128 8.44 10.48 -11.27
C PRO A 128 8.85 11.94 -11.53
N ILE A 129 9.97 12.38 -10.94
CA ILE A 129 10.66 13.60 -11.40
C ILE A 129 11.58 13.28 -12.58
N HIS A 130 12.41 12.23 -12.62
CA HIS A 130 13.27 11.91 -13.78
C HIS A 130 13.46 10.38 -13.95
N GLY A 131 13.66 9.97 -15.21
CA GLY A 131 13.60 8.63 -15.82
C GLY A 131 14.20 7.44 -15.06
N SER A 132 13.34 6.47 -14.74
CA SER A 132 13.75 5.14 -14.28
C SER A 132 12.72 4.03 -14.52
N GLY A 133 11.77 4.20 -15.47
CA GLY A 133 10.77 3.16 -15.77
C GLY A 133 9.85 2.78 -14.60
N LEU A 134 9.58 3.69 -13.66
CA LEU A 134 8.69 3.47 -12.51
C LEU A 134 7.46 4.38 -12.63
N TYR A 135 6.27 3.80 -12.40
CA TYR A 135 4.97 4.43 -12.61
C TYR A 135 4.35 4.93 -11.30
N LYS A 136 3.56 6.00 -11.40
CA LYS A 136 2.71 6.45 -10.30
C LYS A 136 1.63 5.40 -10.05
N VAL A 137 1.46 4.98 -8.81
CA VAL A 137 0.42 4.04 -8.41
C VAL A 137 -0.53 4.79 -7.48
N LEU A 138 -1.83 4.63 -7.71
CA LEU A 138 -2.82 5.05 -6.73
C LEU A 138 -2.72 4.11 -5.53
N PHE A 139 -2.26 4.60 -4.39
CA PHE A 139 -2.01 3.81 -3.21
C PHE A 139 -3.05 4.07 -2.13
N GLY A 140 -3.67 3.00 -1.62
CA GLY A 140 -4.58 3.02 -0.48
C GLY A 140 -4.14 2.08 0.62
N TRP A 141 -4.55 2.37 1.85
CA TRP A 141 -4.19 1.56 3.02
C TRP A 141 -5.28 1.53 4.08
N GLY A 142 -5.20 0.56 4.98
CA GLY A 142 -6.15 0.45 6.09
C GLY A 142 -5.70 -0.48 7.20
N PHE A 143 -6.38 -0.34 8.34
CA PHE A 143 -6.17 -1.17 9.52
C PHE A 143 -7.51 -1.79 9.94
N GLU A 144 -7.64 -3.12 9.87
CA GLU A 144 -8.80 -3.82 10.42
C GLU A 144 -8.55 -4.14 11.90
N LEU A 145 -9.52 -3.84 12.75
CA LEU A 145 -9.46 -4.07 14.19
C LEU A 145 -10.83 -4.42 14.77
N SER A 146 -10.83 -4.97 15.98
CA SER A 146 -12.04 -5.09 16.81
C SER A 146 -12.53 -3.73 17.32
N GLN A 147 -13.84 -3.60 17.48
CA GLN A 147 -14.50 -2.44 18.10
C GLN A 147 -13.97 -2.15 19.51
N GLU A 148 -13.61 -3.18 20.27
CA GLU A 148 -13.06 -3.06 21.63
C GLU A 148 -11.67 -2.40 21.64
N SER A 149 -10.91 -2.58 20.56
CA SER A 149 -9.55 -2.03 20.45
C SER A 149 -9.51 -0.60 19.90
N LEU A 150 -10.65 -0.05 19.47
CA LEU A 150 -10.74 1.24 18.79
C LEU A 150 -10.04 2.35 19.56
N SER A 151 -10.36 2.54 20.84
CA SER A 151 -9.78 3.62 21.63
C SER A 151 -8.26 3.55 21.76
N ARG A 152 -7.68 2.33 21.83
CA ARG A 152 -6.22 2.17 21.89
C ARG A 152 -5.56 2.51 20.55
N VAL A 153 -6.20 2.15 19.44
CA VAL A 153 -5.71 2.47 18.09
C VAL A 153 -5.83 3.96 17.79
N GLU A 154 -6.93 4.60 18.21
CA GLU A 154 -7.09 6.06 18.13
C GLU A 154 -6.01 6.79 18.91
N GLU A 155 -5.69 6.33 20.14
CA GLU A 155 -4.62 6.90 20.95
C GLU A 155 -3.25 6.77 20.25
N PHE A 156 -2.95 5.59 19.71
CA PHE A 156 -1.70 5.33 18.99
C PHE A 156 -1.51 6.27 17.79
N PHE A 157 -2.56 6.51 17.01
CA PHE A 157 -2.53 7.44 15.88
C PHE A 157 -2.80 8.91 16.27
N VAL A 158 -2.81 9.24 17.57
CA VAL A 158 -3.06 10.61 18.07
C VAL A 158 -4.37 11.20 17.50
N ASN A 159 -5.40 10.36 17.40
CA ASN A 159 -6.72 10.65 16.80
C ASN A 159 -6.70 11.07 15.32
N ARG A 160 -5.60 10.83 14.59
CA ARG A 160 -5.54 11.01 13.13
C ARG A 160 -6.07 9.77 12.41
N VAL A 161 -7.34 9.51 12.64
CA VAL A 161 -8.01 8.32 12.11
C VAL A 161 -9.24 8.71 11.31
N VAL A 162 -9.63 7.83 10.40
CA VAL A 162 -10.88 7.93 9.66
C VAL A 162 -11.58 6.58 9.77
N ILE A 163 -12.78 6.55 10.36
CA ILE A 163 -13.56 5.31 10.43
C ILE A 163 -14.14 5.02 9.04
N ALA A 164 -13.82 3.86 8.49
CA ALA A 164 -14.24 3.48 7.16
C ALA A 164 -15.76 3.28 7.09
N ALA A 165 -16.40 4.01 6.17
CA ALA A 165 -17.83 3.93 5.88
C ALA A 165 -18.10 4.54 4.48
N ASP A 166 -19.29 4.27 3.92
CA ASP A 166 -19.70 4.86 2.65
C ASP A 166 -19.73 6.40 2.75
N GLY A 167 -19.20 7.08 1.73
CA GLY A 167 -19.21 8.54 1.63
C GLY A 167 -18.14 9.26 2.45
N VAL A 168 -17.24 8.52 3.10
CA VAL A 168 -16.08 9.06 3.80
C VAL A 168 -14.97 9.39 2.79
N GLU A 169 -14.29 10.51 3.01
CA GLU A 169 -13.10 10.89 2.25
C GLU A 169 -11.87 10.20 2.84
N TYR A 170 -11.24 9.33 2.05
CA TYR A 170 -10.00 8.64 2.40
C TYR A 170 -8.77 9.47 1.99
N PRO A 171 -7.59 9.21 2.57
CA PRO A 171 -6.37 9.93 2.21
C PRO A 171 -6.03 9.93 0.71
N TRP A 172 -6.42 8.88 -0.02
CA TRP A 172 -6.21 8.75 -1.46
C TRP A 172 -7.40 9.19 -2.33
N SER A 173 -8.54 9.58 -1.75
CA SER A 173 -9.79 9.85 -2.51
C SER A 173 -9.61 10.91 -3.61
N SER A 174 -8.92 12.02 -3.31
CA SER A 174 -8.63 13.05 -4.32
C SER A 174 -7.77 12.52 -5.49
N MET A 175 -6.82 11.63 -5.19
CA MET A 175 -5.95 11.03 -6.20
C MET A 175 -6.73 10.00 -7.04
N GLU A 176 -7.65 9.28 -6.41
CA GLU A 176 -8.56 8.35 -7.08
C GLU A 176 -9.50 9.05 -8.05
N GLU A 177 -10.12 10.16 -7.65
CA GLU A 177 -10.95 11.00 -8.53
C GLU A 177 -10.14 11.50 -9.74
N CYS A 178 -8.93 12.04 -9.50
CA CYS A 178 -8.03 12.43 -10.58
C CYS A 178 -7.71 11.26 -11.51
N LYS A 179 -7.38 10.08 -10.97
CA LYS A 179 -7.11 8.88 -11.76
C LYS A 179 -8.31 8.51 -12.60
N LYS A 180 -9.52 8.44 -12.04
CA LYS A 180 -10.74 8.09 -12.80
C LYS A 180 -11.07 9.09 -13.90
N PHE A 181 -10.75 10.38 -13.69
CA PHE A 181 -10.99 11.42 -14.67
C PHE A 181 -10.00 11.37 -15.85
N PHE A 182 -8.69 11.26 -15.56
CA PHE A 182 -7.64 11.34 -16.59
C PHE A 182 -7.22 9.97 -17.16
N PHE A 183 -7.34 8.91 -16.36
CA PHE A 183 -6.86 7.56 -16.66
C PHE A 183 -7.93 6.51 -16.27
N PRO A 184 -9.13 6.55 -16.87
CA PRO A 184 -10.25 5.68 -16.48
C PRO A 184 -9.93 4.18 -16.63
N ASN A 185 -9.05 3.82 -17.57
CA ASN A 185 -8.59 2.44 -17.80
C ASN A 185 -7.32 2.09 -16.98
N GLY A 186 -7.03 2.87 -15.93
CA GLY A 186 -5.85 2.70 -15.07
C GLY A 186 -4.64 3.49 -15.59
N PHE A 187 -3.65 3.68 -14.71
CA PHE A 187 -2.40 4.31 -15.12
C PHE A 187 -1.73 3.50 -16.24
N PRO A 188 -1.09 4.17 -17.19
CA PRO A 188 -0.34 3.50 -18.23
C PRO A 188 0.80 2.65 -17.64
N ASP A 189 1.08 1.52 -18.30
CA ASP A 189 2.29 0.73 -18.02
C ASP A 189 3.50 1.63 -18.30
N PRO A 190 4.52 1.69 -17.44
CA PRO A 190 5.75 2.38 -17.83
C PRO A 190 6.27 1.68 -19.08
N LEU A 191 6.26 2.38 -20.21
CA LEU A 191 7.17 2.06 -21.30
C LEU A 191 8.57 2.03 -20.66
N TYR A 192 9.20 0.85 -20.65
CA TYR A 192 10.63 0.76 -20.42
C TYR A 192 11.27 1.82 -21.32
N GLU A 193 12.04 2.74 -20.73
CA GLU A 193 12.68 3.84 -21.43
C GLU A 193 13.23 3.41 -22.78
N ASP A 194 12.57 3.79 -23.88
CA ASP A 194 13.26 4.00 -25.16
C ASP A 194 13.88 5.41 -25.13
N GLY A 195 14.81 5.56 -24.19
CA GLY A 195 15.98 6.40 -24.32
C GLY A 195 15.85 7.92 -24.41
N THR A 196 14.69 8.54 -24.69
CA THR A 196 14.73 9.99 -24.96
C THR A 196 13.57 10.89 -24.55
N ASP A 197 12.30 10.47 -24.43
CA ASP A 197 11.22 11.41 -24.06
C ASP A 197 10.01 10.76 -23.37
N TRP A 198 9.36 11.52 -22.49
CA TRP A 198 8.07 11.16 -21.86
C TRP A 198 6.93 11.39 -22.85
N ILE A 199 6.13 10.35 -23.13
CA ILE A 199 4.89 10.48 -23.91
C ILE A 199 3.76 10.86 -22.95
N ASN A 200 3.31 12.11 -23.03
CA ASN A 200 2.20 12.65 -22.21
C ASN A 200 0.86 12.68 -22.96
N ASP A 201 0.78 12.08 -24.16
CA ASP A 201 -0.40 12.11 -25.02
C ASP A 201 -1.23 10.81 -24.85
N PRO A 202 -2.47 10.89 -24.32
CA PRO A 202 -3.36 9.74 -24.21
C PRO A 202 -3.84 9.19 -25.56
N ASP A 203 -3.76 9.95 -26.66
CA ASP A 203 -4.11 9.48 -28.01
C ASP A 203 -2.96 8.70 -28.70
N GLU A 204 -1.72 8.82 -28.20
CA GLU A 204 -0.56 8.02 -28.64
C GLU A 204 -0.39 6.71 -27.82
N TYR A 205 -1.26 6.45 -26.85
CA TYR A 205 -1.31 5.21 -26.07
C TYR A 205 -2.21 4.16 -26.74
N PRO A 206 -1.69 3.05 -27.29
CA PRO A 206 -2.54 1.90 -27.58
C PRO A 206 -2.96 1.26 -26.25
N GLU A 207 -4.26 1.08 -26.05
CA GLU A 207 -4.90 0.35 -24.94
C GLU A 207 -4.54 -1.17 -24.94
N SER A 208 -3.25 -1.52 -25.04
CA SER A 208 -2.86 -2.91 -25.23
C SER A 208 -2.93 -3.69 -23.92
N THR A 209 -3.96 -4.52 -23.82
CA THR A 209 -4.25 -5.49 -22.74
C THR A 209 -3.29 -6.68 -22.69
N THR A 210 -2.16 -6.64 -23.37
CA THR A 210 -1.22 -7.76 -23.41
C THR A 210 -0.07 -7.52 -22.45
N TYR A 211 -0.26 -7.99 -21.22
CA TYR A 211 0.85 -8.54 -20.44
C TYR A 211 1.45 -9.70 -21.24
N THR A 212 2.37 -9.41 -22.16
CA THR A 212 3.30 -10.43 -22.64
C THR A 212 4.43 -10.48 -21.64
N GLY A 213 4.23 -11.27 -20.58
CA GLY A 213 5.35 -11.87 -19.88
C GLY A 213 6.31 -12.39 -20.96
N GLY A 214 7.51 -11.84 -20.98
CA GLY A 214 8.50 -12.08 -22.02
C GLY A 214 8.87 -13.55 -22.09
N SER A 215 8.12 -14.31 -22.89
CA SER A 215 8.62 -15.52 -23.51
C SER A 215 9.27 -15.11 -24.83
N ASN A 216 10.61 -15.15 -24.80
CA ASN A 216 11.55 -15.50 -25.88
C ASN A 216 12.47 -14.38 -26.37
N GLY A 217 13.77 -14.70 -26.24
CA GLY A 217 14.94 -14.08 -26.84
C GLY A 217 16.19 -14.80 -26.39
#